data_AF-A0A923WZ97-F1
#
_entry.id   AF-A0A923WZ97-F1
#
_cell.length_a   1.000
_cell.length_b   1.000
_cell.length_c   1.000
_cell.angle_alpha   90.00
_cell.angle_beta   90.00
_cell.angle_gamma   90.00
#
_symmetry.space_group_name_H-M   'P 1'
#
loop_
_entity.id
_entity.type
_entity.pdbx_description
1 polymer ?
#
loop_
_entity_poly.entity_id
_entity_poly.type
_entity_poly.pdbx_seq_one_letter_code
_entity_poly.pdbx_strand_id
1 'polypeptide(L)' 'MNDAAVEQLFTQHGPTLTYAQAHGLGAHAEDLYRMRDLDKLHELSRGVYRLGSA' A
#
# COMPACT_ATOMS: atom_id res chain seq x y z
N MET A 1 -2.21 5.58 -8.90
CA MET A 1 -1.66 6.72 -8.11
C MET A 1 -0.16 6.83 -8.36
N ASN A 2 0.52 7.88 -7.89
CA ASN A 2 1.97 7.84 -7.79
C ASN A 2 2.39 7.24 -6.42
N ASP A 3 3.68 6.91 -6.24
CA ASP A 3 4.16 6.28 -5.00
C ASP A 3 3.91 7.12 -3.76
N ALA A 4 4.24 8.41 -3.83
CA ALA A 4 4.11 9.32 -2.70
C ALA A 4 2.66 9.38 -2.19
N ALA A 5 1.68 9.36 -3.09
CA ALA A 5 0.28 9.37 -2.70
C ALA A 5 -0.14 8.07 -1.98
N VAL A 6 0.41 6.92 -2.39
CA VAL A 6 0.12 5.65 -1.72
C VAL A 6 0.83 5.57 -0.37
N GLU A 7 2.10 5.98 -0.27
CA GLU A 7 2.82 6.09 1.01
C GLU A 7 2.06 7.00 1.99
N GLN A 8 1.55 8.14 1.50
CA GLN A 8 0.75 9.06 2.29
C GLN A 8 -0.59 8.44 2.72
N LEU A 9 -1.25 7.68 1.86
CA LEU A 9 -2.47 6.94 2.18
C LEU A 9 -2.25 5.96 3.34
N PHE A 10 -1.17 5.15 3.30
CA PHE A 10 -0.81 4.28 4.42
C PHE A 10 -0.41 5.08 5.67
N THR A 11 0.26 6.22 5.51
CA THR A 11 0.61 7.07 6.65
C THR A 11 -0.62 7.66 7.34
N GLN A 12 -1.64 8.06 6.58
CA GLN A 12 -2.85 8.70 7.08
C GLN A 12 -3.87 7.72 7.67
N HIS A 13 -4.02 6.54 7.07
CA HIS A 13 -5.03 5.56 7.46
C HIS A 13 -4.48 4.39 8.29
N GLY A 14 -3.18 4.38 8.53
CA GLY A 14 -2.48 3.38 9.33
C GLY A 14 -1.49 2.57 8.50
N PRO A 15 -0.34 2.17 9.10
CA PRO A 15 0.78 1.60 8.37
C PRO A 15 0.46 0.23 7.74
N THR A 16 -0.72 -0.33 7.97
CA THR A 16 -1.16 -1.60 7.40
C THR A 16 -2.60 -1.47 6.90
N LEU A 17 -2.82 -1.83 5.65
CA LEU A 17 -4.12 -1.79 4.99
C LEU A 17 -4.34 -3.04 4.16
N THR A 18 -5.58 -3.50 4.13
CA THR A 18 -6.01 -4.52 3.17
C THR A 18 -6.12 -3.92 1.77
N TYR A 19 -6.08 -4.77 0.74
CA TYR A 19 -6.39 -4.41 -0.63
C TYR A 19 -7.74 -3.70 -0.72
N ALA A 20 -8.78 -4.23 -0.06
CA ALA A 20 -10.12 -3.65 -0.09
C ALA A 20 -10.14 -2.22 0.49
N GLN A 21 -9.40 -1.97 1.58
CA GLN A 21 -9.28 -0.63 2.17
C GLN A 21 -8.49 0.30 1.26
N ALA A 22 -7.30 -0.10 0.81
CA ALA A 22 -6.47 0.70 -0.07
C ALA A 22 -7.20 1.03 -1.38
N HIS A 23 -7.93 0.06 -1.94
CA HIS A 23 -8.78 0.24 -3.12
C HIS A 23 -9.96 1.17 -2.88
N GLY A 24 -10.63 1.06 -1.73
CA GLY A 24 -11.68 2.01 -1.33
C GLY A 24 -11.17 3.45 -1.16
N LEU A 25 -9.86 3.61 -0.90
CA LEU A 25 -9.17 4.89 -0.77
C LEU A 25 -8.52 5.37 -2.08
N GLY A 26 -8.67 4.62 -3.18
CA GLY A 26 -8.21 5.01 -4.51
C GLY A 26 -6.89 4.40 -4.98
N ALA A 27 -6.25 3.54 -4.18
CA ALA A 27 -5.06 2.78 -4.62
C ALA A 27 -5.48 1.56 -5.46
N HIS A 28 -4.92 1.41 -6.66
CA HIS A 28 -5.21 0.26 -7.50
C HIS A 28 -4.26 -0.91 -7.23
N ALA A 29 -4.62 -2.12 -7.68
CA ALA A 29 -3.78 -3.31 -7.51
C ALA A 29 -2.36 -3.10 -8.09
N GLU A 30 -2.27 -2.46 -9.26
CA GLU A 30 -1.01 -2.13 -9.92
C GLU A 30 -0.12 -1.22 -9.07
N ASP A 31 -0.70 -0.26 -8.34
CA ASP A 31 0.04 0.61 -7.44
C ASP A 31 0.66 -0.19 -6.28
N LEU A 32 -0.13 -1.08 -5.68
CA LEU A 32 0.29 -1.89 -4.54
C LEU A 32 1.35 -2.93 -4.95
N TYR A 33 1.18 -3.59 -6.10
CA TYR A 33 2.17 -4.53 -6.64
C TYR A 33 3.47 -3.83 -6.99
N ARG A 34 3.39 -2.68 -7.66
CA ARG A 34 4.56 -1.90 -8.02
C ARG A 34 5.33 -1.44 -6.78
N MET A 35 4.65 -0.95 -5.75
CA MET A 35 5.31 -0.57 -4.50
C MET A 35 5.87 -1.77 -3.72
N ARG A 36 5.22 -2.93 -3.80
CA ARG A 36 5.74 -4.17 -3.22
C ARG A 36 7.02 -4.61 -3.91
N ASP A 37 7.04 -4.57 -5.24
CA ASP A 37 8.20 -4.97 -6.05
C ASP A 37 9.37 -3.96 -5.88
N LEU A 38 9.09 -2.75 -5.40
CA LEU A 38 10.07 -1.74 -4.99
C LEU A 38 10.47 -1.82 -3.50
N ASP A 39 10.06 -2.87 -2.77
CA ASP A 39 10.26 -3.05 -1.32
C ASP A 39 9.69 -1.91 -0.44
N LYS A 40 8.82 -1.07 -1.00
CA LYS A 40 8.14 0.00 -0.25
C LYS A 40 6.91 -0.48 0.50
N LEU A 41 6.27 -1.54 0.01
CA LEU A 41 5.20 -2.24 0.69
C LEU A 41 5.60 -3.69 0.92
N HIS A 42 5.21 -4.25 2.05
CA HIS A 42 5.33 -5.68 2.32
C HIS A 42 3.95 -6.30 2.40
N GLU A 43 3.72 -7.34 1.62
CA GLU A 43 2.51 -8.15 1.73
C GLU A 43 2.67 -9.13 2.90
N LEU A 44 1.95 -8.90 4.00
CA LEU A 44 2.03 -9.73 5.22
C LEU A 44 1.25 -11.04 5.07
N SER A 45 0.13 -10.96 4.36
CA SER A 45 -0.72 -12.08 3.96
C SER A 45 -1.48 -11.65 2.70
N ARG A 46 -2.14 -12.59 2.02
CA ARG A 46 -2.85 -12.30 0.77
C ARG A 46 -3.74 -11.05 0.87
N GLY A 47 -3.38 -10.01 0.12
CA GLY A 47 -4.11 -8.75 0.09
C GLY A 47 -4.03 -7.91 1.36
N VAL A 48 -3.04 -8.13 2.23
CA VAL A 48 -2.75 -7.29 3.41
C VAL A 48 -1.36 -6.71 3.24
N TYR A 49 -1.29 -5.39 3.09
CA TYR A 49 -0.06 -4.67 2.83
C TYR A 49 0.34 -3.85 4.04
N ARG A 50 1.63 -3.71 4.26
CA ARG A 50 2.24 -2.84 5.26
C ARG A 50 3.23 -1.91 4.61
N LEU A 51 3.23 -0.64 5.01
CA LEU A 51 4.26 0.31 4.61
C LEU A 51 5.61 -0.13 5.17
N GLY A 52 6.59 -0.29 4.29
CA GLY A 52 7.97 -0.55 4.67
C GLY A 52 8.48 0.60 5.54
N SER A 53 9.09 0.25 6.67
CA SER A 53 9.86 1.22 7.44
C SER A 53 11.14 1.52 6.66
N ALA A 54 11.24 2.72 6.11
CA ALA A 54 12.47 3.26 5.53
C ALA A 54 13.67 3.11 6.48
#